data_AF-A0A9Q1RRT1-F1
#
_entry.id   AF-A0A9Q1RRT1-F1
#
_cell.length_a   1.000
_cell.length_b   1.000
_cell.length_c   1.000
_cell.angle_alpha   90.00
_cell.angle_beta   90.00
_cell.angle_gamma   90.00
#
_symmetry.space_group_name_H-M   'P 1'
#
loop_
_entity.id
_entity.type
_entity.pdbx_description
1 polymer ?
#
loop_
_entity_poly.entity_id
_entity_poly.type
_entity_poly.pdbx_seq_one_letter_code
_entity_poly.pdbx_strand_id
1 'polypeptide(L)'
;MDKLKSVNIESIAKAAVENAKEIVKKSTPFVRTSFDWLLETIPQLPVISTAKSYMQNSSLFFKISVGFGLFLLFRWSCGGGGNGKTMKAPGRNNVRIPRRNFESSPKSYFRDLRA
;
A
#
# COMPACT_ATOMS: atom_id res chain seq x y z
N MET A 1 -46.90 1.01 -3.18
CA MET A 1 -46.04 0.19 -4.06
C MET A 1 -44.60 0.06 -3.53
N ASP A 2 -44.24 0.73 -2.43
CA ASP A 2 -42.85 0.78 -1.95
C ASP A 2 -42.40 -0.44 -1.14
N LYS A 3 -43.32 -1.09 -0.39
CA LYS A 3 -43.00 -2.30 0.39
C LYS A 3 -42.61 -3.51 -0.47
N LEU A 4 -43.13 -3.61 -1.70
CA LEU A 4 -42.77 -4.70 -2.62
C LEU A 4 -41.34 -4.56 -3.17
N LYS A 5 -40.88 -3.33 -3.42
CA LYS A 5 -39.50 -3.07 -3.86
C LYS A 5 -38.49 -3.30 -2.73
N SER A 6 -38.81 -2.91 -1.50
CA SER A 6 -37.91 -3.11 -0.35
C SER A 6 -37.71 -4.59 -0.01
N VAL A 7 -38.79 -5.40 -0.04
CA VAL A 7 -38.72 -6.85 0.22
C VAL A 7 -37.87 -7.57 -0.84
N ASN A 8 -37.94 -7.15 -2.11
CA ASN A 8 -37.14 -7.75 -3.17
C ASN A 8 -35.63 -7.42 -3.03
N ILE A 9 -35.30 -6.24 -2.53
CA ILE A 9 -33.89 -5.84 -2.33
C ILE A 9 -33.30 -6.59 -1.13
N GLU A 10 -34.07 -6.79 -0.06
CA GLU A 10 -33.63 -7.56 1.11
C GLU A 10 -33.41 -9.03 0.79
N SER A 11 -34.28 -9.65 -0.02
CA SER A 11 -34.13 -11.05 -0.43
C SER A 11 -32.91 -11.25 -1.34
N ILE A 12 -32.66 -10.32 -2.27
CA ILE A 12 -31.46 -10.32 -3.13
C ILE A 12 -30.19 -10.12 -2.29
N ALA A 13 -30.21 -9.20 -1.34
CA ALA A 13 -29.07 -8.94 -0.46
C ALA A 13 -28.74 -10.17 0.40
N LYS A 14 -29.75 -10.83 0.98
CA LYS A 14 -29.55 -12.08 1.74
C LYS A 14 -28.97 -13.20 0.87
N ALA A 15 -29.48 -13.37 -0.35
CA ALA A 15 -28.97 -14.38 -1.28
C ALA A 15 -27.50 -14.11 -1.70
N ALA A 16 -27.14 -12.85 -1.93
CA ALA A 16 -25.77 -12.45 -2.24
C ALA A 16 -24.80 -12.70 -1.07
N VAL A 17 -25.23 -12.43 0.17
CA VAL A 17 -24.44 -12.69 1.37
C VAL A 17 -24.22 -14.19 1.58
N GLU A 18 -25.22 -15.04 1.36
CA GLU A 18 -25.06 -16.49 1.47
C GLU A 18 -24.10 -17.07 0.42
N ASN A 19 -24.17 -16.58 -0.82
CA ASN A 19 -23.20 -16.96 -1.85
C ASN A 19 -21.76 -16.51 -1.47
N ALA A 20 -21.62 -15.31 -0.90
CA ALA A 20 -20.32 -14.82 -0.45
C ALA A 20 -19.73 -15.68 0.69
N LYS A 21 -20.55 -16.18 1.62
CA LYS A 21 -20.09 -17.08 2.69
C LYS A 21 -19.49 -18.39 2.15
N GLU A 22 -20.13 -18.98 1.14
CA GLU A 22 -19.61 -20.18 0.45
C GLU A 22 -18.25 -19.92 -0.22
N ILE A 23 -18.07 -18.74 -0.83
CA ILE A 23 -16.81 -18.33 -1.46
C ILE A 23 -15.71 -18.10 -0.42
N VAL A 24 -16.02 -17.41 0.68
CA VAL A 24 -15.08 -17.15 1.79
C VAL A 24 -14.62 -18.46 2.44
N LYS A 25 -15.50 -19.45 2.58
CA LYS A 25 -15.18 -20.77 3.15
C LYS A 25 -14.12 -21.54 2.34
N LYS A 26 -14.04 -21.30 1.03
CA LYS A 26 -13.05 -21.92 0.13
C LYS A 26 -11.76 -21.10 -0.04
N SER A 27 -11.71 -19.88 0.51
CA SER A 27 -10.59 -18.96 0.35
C SER A 27 -9.50 -19.14 1.43
N THR A 28 -8.34 -18.49 1.23
CA THR A 28 -7.18 -18.56 2.13
C THR A 28 -7.52 -18.04 3.54
N PRO A 29 -6.82 -18.51 4.59
CA PRO A 29 -7.11 -18.14 5.98
C PRO A 29 -7.10 -16.62 6.21
N PHE A 30 -6.25 -15.87 5.49
CA PHE A 30 -6.23 -14.41 5.54
C PHE A 30 -7.56 -13.76 5.12
N VAL A 31 -8.18 -14.27 4.05
CA VAL A 31 -9.48 -13.77 3.56
C VAL A 31 -10.57 -14.11 4.57
N ARG A 32 -10.55 -15.33 5.10
CA ARG A 32 -11.51 -15.76 6.13
C ARG A 32 -11.43 -14.90 7.39
N THR A 33 -10.25 -14.66 7.94
CA THR A 33 -10.08 -13.80 9.13
C THR A 33 -10.50 -12.35 8.86
N SER A 34 -10.20 -11.83 7.66
CA SER A 34 -10.60 -10.47 7.29
C SER A 34 -12.11 -10.32 7.14
N PHE A 35 -12.77 -11.33 6.57
CA PHE A 35 -14.23 -11.38 6.45
C PHE A 35 -14.91 -11.63 7.80
N ASP A 36 -14.36 -12.50 8.65
CA ASP A 36 -14.90 -12.78 9.99
C ASP A 36 -14.84 -11.51 10.86
N TRP A 37 -13.71 -10.80 10.86
CA TRP A 37 -13.57 -9.51 11.52
C TRP A 37 -14.57 -8.46 10.97
N LEU A 38 -14.76 -8.44 9.65
CA LEU A 38 -15.75 -7.58 9.01
C LEU A 38 -17.17 -7.91 9.45
N LEU A 39 -17.54 -9.20 9.49
CA LEU A 39 -18.87 -9.66 9.90
C LEU A 39 -19.16 -9.37 11.38
N GLU A 40 -18.15 -9.49 12.25
CA GLU A 40 -18.24 -9.14 13.67
C GLU A 40 -18.42 -7.64 13.92
N THR A 41 -17.93 -6.80 13.00
CA THR A 41 -18.04 -5.32 13.08
C THR A 41 -19.39 -4.78 12.57
N ILE A 42 -20.20 -5.62 11.90
CA ILE A 42 -21.46 -5.22 11.25
C ILE A 42 -22.73 -5.08 12.16
N PRO A 43 -22.80 -5.41 13.48
CA PRO A 43 -24.10 -5.43 14.18
C PRO A 43 -24.86 -4.10 14.26
N GLN A 44 -24.26 -2.97 13.84
CA GLN A 44 -24.81 -1.62 14.04
C GLN A 44 -25.34 -0.92 12.76
N LEU A 45 -25.19 -1.50 11.56
CA LEU A 45 -25.35 -0.72 10.33
C LEU A 45 -26.72 -0.89 9.64
N PRO A 46 -27.60 0.12 9.63
CA PRO A 46 -28.72 0.18 8.69
C PRO A 46 -28.14 0.34 7.28
N VAL A 47 -28.08 -0.79 6.57
CA VAL A 47 -27.31 -1.06 5.34
C VAL A 47 -27.57 -0.12 4.15
N ILE A 48 -28.56 0.77 4.23
CA ILE A 48 -28.99 1.62 3.12
C ILE A 48 -28.46 3.06 3.26
N SER A 49 -28.36 3.59 4.48
CA SER A 49 -27.91 4.97 4.70
C SER A 49 -26.38 5.09 4.61
N THR A 50 -25.66 4.07 5.05
CA THR A 50 -24.19 4.02 5.00
C THR A 50 -23.64 3.70 3.62
N ALA A 51 -24.37 2.94 2.79
CA ALA A 51 -24.02 2.76 1.38
C ALA A 51 -24.02 4.10 0.62
N LYS A 52 -24.96 5.00 0.94
CA LYS A 52 -25.03 6.34 0.33
C LYS A 52 -23.85 7.23 0.78
N SER A 53 -23.49 7.21 2.06
CA SER A 53 -22.31 7.95 2.56
C SER A 53 -20.99 7.35 2.06
N TYR A 54 -20.92 6.03 1.86
CA TYR A 54 -19.76 5.36 1.28
C TYR A 54 -19.58 5.70 -0.21
N MET A 55 -20.67 5.79 -0.98
CA MET A 55 -20.62 6.26 -2.36
C MET A 55 -20.27 7.75 -2.49
N GLN A 56 -20.61 8.59 -1.53
CA GLN A 56 -20.15 10.00 -1.50
C GLN A 56 -18.66 10.11 -1.10
N ASN A 57 -18.20 9.29 -0.15
CA ASN A 57 -16.79 9.21 0.27
C ASN A 57 -15.88 8.48 -0.72
N SER A 58 -16.41 7.71 -1.67
CA SER A 58 -15.66 7.08 -2.76
C SER A 58 -14.79 8.10 -3.52
N SER A 59 -15.32 9.31 -3.73
CA SER A 59 -14.56 10.39 -4.39
C SER A 59 -13.34 10.85 -3.58
N LEU A 60 -13.39 10.77 -2.24
CA LEU A 60 -12.28 11.09 -1.35
C LEU A 60 -11.25 9.96 -1.30
N PHE A 61 -11.69 8.71 -1.23
CA PHE A 61 -10.79 7.55 -1.27
C PHE A 61 -10.03 7.46 -2.60
N PHE A 62 -10.69 7.74 -3.73
CA PHE A 62 -10.03 7.79 -5.03
C PHE A 62 -8.98 8.91 -5.09
N LYS A 63 -9.30 10.11 -4.55
CA LYS A 63 -8.34 11.22 -4.46
C LYS A 63 -7.13 10.90 -3.57
N ILE A 64 -7.36 10.28 -2.41
CA ILE A 64 -6.28 9.87 -1.49
C ILE A 64 -5.41 8.78 -2.13
N SER A 65 -6.02 7.78 -2.77
CA SER A 65 -5.32 6.69 -3.48
C SER A 65 -4.45 7.21 -4.62
N VAL A 66 -4.98 8.10 -5.46
CA VAL A 66 -4.24 8.69 -6.59
C VAL A 66 -3.10 9.59 -6.08
N GLY A 67 -3.35 10.40 -5.05
CA GLY A 67 -2.32 11.26 -4.44
C GLY A 67 -1.18 10.45 -3.80
N PHE A 68 -1.50 9.37 -3.09
CA PHE A 68 -0.51 8.49 -2.47
C PHE A 68 0.31 7.75 -3.52
N GLY A 69 -0.32 7.26 -4.59
CA GLY A 69 0.37 6.66 -5.74
C GLY A 69 1.34 7.64 -6.42
N LEU A 70 0.91 8.89 -6.65
CA LEU A 70 1.75 9.93 -7.26
C LEU A 70 2.93 10.31 -6.34
N PHE A 71 2.71 10.42 -5.03
CA PHE A 71 3.78 10.69 -4.06
C PHE A 71 4.84 9.58 -4.04
N LEU A 72 4.42 8.31 -4.10
CA LEU A 72 5.34 7.18 -4.18
C LEU A 72 6.12 7.18 -5.50
N LEU A 73 5.48 7.48 -6.64
CA LEU A 73 6.14 7.59 -7.93
C LEU A 73 7.14 8.76 -7.98
N PHE A 74 6.79 9.91 -7.39
CA PHE A 74 7.69 11.06 -7.28
C PHE A 74 8.89 10.78 -6.37
N ARG A 75 8.68 9.99 -5.31
CA ARG A 75 9.76 9.55 -4.42
C ARG A 75 10.66 8.49 -5.05
N TRP A 76 10.14 7.68 -5.96
CA TRP A 76 10.92 6.73 -6.75
C TRP A 76 11.72 7.42 -7.85
N SER A 77 11.15 8.40 -8.56
CA SER A 77 11.83 9.04 -9.70
C SER A 77 13.00 9.96 -9.32
N CYS A 78 13.13 10.38 -8.06
CA CYS A 78 14.27 11.17 -7.58
C CYS A 78 15.35 10.36 -6.82
N GLY A 79 15.20 9.05 -6.71
CA GLY A 79 16.04 8.19 -5.87
C GLY A 79 17.05 7.35 -6.64
N GLY A 80 18.13 7.96 -7.13
CA GLY A 80 19.35 7.20 -7.42
C GLY A 80 19.78 7.16 -8.87
N GLY A 81 20.98 7.66 -9.12
CA GLY A 81 21.57 7.70 -10.45
C GLY A 81 22.54 8.85 -10.65
N GLY A 82 22.75 9.69 -9.64
CA GLY A 82 23.82 10.66 -9.65
C GLY A 82 25.15 9.93 -9.74
N ASN A 83 25.81 10.05 -10.89
CA ASN A 83 27.22 9.74 -11.08
C ASN A 83 28.01 10.61 -10.09
N GLY A 84 28.14 10.10 -8.86
CA GLY A 84 28.59 10.86 -7.72
C GLY A 84 29.97 11.43 -7.98
N LYS A 85 30.22 12.66 -7.53
CA LYS A 85 31.51 13.34 -7.68
C LYS A 85 32.63 12.35 -7.34
N THR A 86 33.51 12.09 -8.30
CA THR A 86 34.71 11.28 -8.05
C THR A 86 35.82 12.17 -7.52
N MET A 87 36.70 11.62 -6.72
CA MET A 87 37.85 12.32 -6.15
C MET A 87 39.11 11.46 -6.28
N LYS A 88 40.29 12.08 -6.23
CA LYS A 88 41.54 11.32 -6.15
C LYS A 88 41.58 10.57 -4.81
N ALA A 89 41.96 9.31 -4.88
CA ALA A 89 41.99 8.39 -3.74
C ALA A 89 43.21 8.70 -2.85
N PRO A 90 43.02 9.09 -1.57
CA PRO A 90 44.14 9.39 -0.68
C PRO A 90 44.99 8.14 -0.43
N GLY A 91 46.29 8.18 -0.67
CA GLY A 91 47.18 7.03 -0.41
C GLY A 91 47.12 5.90 -1.45
N ARG A 92 46.44 6.09 -2.60
CA ARG A 92 46.50 5.20 -3.77
C ARG A 92 47.07 5.95 -4.98
N ASN A 93 48.01 5.35 -5.68
CA ASN A 93 48.67 5.97 -6.83
C ASN A 93 47.68 6.26 -7.98
N ASN A 94 47.28 7.54 -8.10
CA ASN A 94 46.45 8.11 -9.18
C ASN A 94 45.09 7.43 -9.44
N VAL A 95 44.54 6.68 -8.47
CA VAL A 95 43.19 6.10 -8.59
C VAL A 95 42.13 7.16 -8.26
N ARG A 96 41.01 7.16 -9.00
CA ARG A 96 39.82 7.94 -8.65
C ARG A 96 38.78 7.05 -7.99
N ILE A 97 38.19 7.54 -6.90
CA ILE A 97 37.13 6.85 -6.17
C ILE A 97 35.88 7.74 -6.07
N PRO A 98 34.67 7.15 -5.99
CA PRO A 98 33.47 7.91 -5.72
C PRO A 98 33.55 8.53 -4.32
N ARG A 99 33.42 9.86 -4.23
CA ARG A 99 33.56 10.62 -2.99
C ARG A 99 32.59 10.15 -1.90
N ARG A 100 31.36 9.81 -2.29
CA ARG A 100 30.33 9.29 -1.37
C ARG A 100 30.75 8.03 -0.61
N ASN A 101 31.52 7.14 -1.24
CA ASN A 101 31.95 5.89 -0.59
C ASN A 101 33.05 6.14 0.44
N PHE A 102 33.89 7.15 0.21
CA PHE A 102 34.89 7.57 1.18
C PHE A 102 34.25 8.31 2.35
N GLU A 103 33.31 9.21 2.09
CA GLU A 103 32.60 9.96 3.13
C GLU A 103 31.72 9.05 4.01
N SER A 104 31.12 8.00 3.46
CA SER A 104 30.31 7.06 4.23
C SER A 104 31.12 6.19 5.19
N SER A 105 32.34 5.81 4.83
CA SER A 105 33.23 5.02 5.70
C SER A 105 34.71 5.26 5.40
N PRO A 106 35.32 6.30 5.98
CA PRO A 106 36.74 6.57 5.78
C PRO A 106 37.62 5.53 6.49
N LYS A 107 37.15 4.96 7.62
CA LYS A 107 37.91 3.97 8.40
C LYS A 107 38.13 2.66 7.63
N SER A 108 37.12 2.18 6.89
CA SER A 108 37.28 0.98 6.07
C SER A 108 38.26 1.21 4.93
N TYR A 109 38.17 2.38 4.27
CA TYR A 109 39.07 2.75 3.19
C TYR A 109 40.55 2.70 3.60
N PHE A 110 40.91 3.26 4.76
CA PHE A 110 42.29 3.21 5.25
C PHE A 110 42.70 1.84 5.78
N ARG A 111 41.76 0.99 6.22
CA ARG A 111 42.07 -0.39 6.58
C ARG A 111 42.51 -1.19 5.34
N ASP A 112 41.81 -1.02 4.23
CA ASP A 112 42.12 -1.70 2.97
C ASP A 112 43.43 -1.19 2.32
N LEU A 113 43.93 -0.03 2.75
CA LEU A 113 45.25 0.49 2.36
C LEU A 113 46.40 -0.07 3.19
N ARG A 114 46.13 -0.64 4.37
CA ARG A 114 47.13 -1.25 5.26
C ARG A 114 47.15 -2.78 5.20
N ALA A 115 46.16 -3.38 4.55
CA ALA A 115 46.14 -4.80 4.23
C ALA A 115 47.18 -5.10 3.14
#